data_AF-A0A3R6HQY5-F1
#
_entry.id   AF-A0A3R6HQY5-F1
#
_cell.length_a   1.000
_cell.length_b   1.000
_cell.length_c   1.000
_cell.angle_alpha   90.00
_cell.angle_beta   90.00
_cell.angle_gamma   90.00
#
_symmetry.space_group_name_H-M   'P 1'
#
loop_
_entity.id
_entity.type
_entity.pdbx_description
1 polymer ?
#
loop_
_entity_poly.entity_id
_entity_poly.type
_entity_poly.pdbx_seq_one_letter_code
_entity_poly.pdbx_strand_id
1 'polypeptide(L)'
;MDKKKVIELIQSVINENTDNISFGDDRHNEHLRTANAVLRCVLLELRKSDWISVEDELPEYDKEVFVTSKMSPDTIFKDRRVECTALPKDSNDFIILWEGRMARITHWKPIEKLEE
;
A
#
# COMPACT_ATOMS: atom_id res chain seq x y z
N MET A 1 6.42 2.32 -8.55
CA MET A 1 5.66 1.51 -9.53
C MET A 1 4.25 2.10 -9.67
N ASP A 2 3.75 2.31 -10.88
CA ASP A 2 2.36 2.78 -11.05
C ASP A 2 1.38 1.62 -10.77
N LYS A 3 0.98 1.52 -9.50
CA LYS A 3 0.08 0.50 -8.97
C LYS A 3 -1.26 0.48 -9.71
N LYS A 4 -1.75 1.64 -10.16
CA LYS A 4 -2.98 1.74 -10.94
C LYS A 4 -2.79 1.08 -12.32
N LYS A 5 -1.72 1.45 -13.03
CA LYS A 5 -1.39 0.86 -14.34
C LYS A 5 -1.19 -0.65 -14.25
N VAL A 6 -0.55 -1.15 -13.20
CA VAL A 6 -0.36 -2.60 -12.97
C VAL A 6 -1.70 -3.31 -12.74
N ILE A 7 -2.60 -2.73 -11.93
CA ILE A 7 -3.95 -3.28 -11.71
C ILE A 7 -4.73 -3.34 -13.02
N GLU A 8 -4.69 -2.28 -13.84
CA GLU A 8 -5.37 -2.23 -15.14
C GLU A 8 -4.85 -3.30 -16.11
N LEU A 9 -3.52 -3.49 -16.18
CA LEU A 9 -2.91 -4.54 -17.01
C LEU A 9 -3.33 -5.95 -16.57
N ILE A 10 -3.32 -6.24 -15.27
CA ILE A 10 -3.75 -7.55 -14.75
C ILE A 10 -5.24 -7.78 -15.05
N GLN A 11 -6.07 -6.75 -14.95
CA GLN A 11 -7.49 -6.84 -15.32
C GLN A 11 -7.68 -7.12 -16.81
N SER A 12 -6.87 -6.51 -17.71
CA SER A 12 -6.90 -6.81 -19.14
C SER A 12 -6.61 -8.29 -19.42
N VAL A 13 -5.55 -8.83 -18.80
CA VAL A 13 -5.17 -10.24 -18.98
C VAL A 13 -6.27 -11.19 -18.49
N ILE A 14 -6.89 -10.89 -17.34
CA ILE A 14 -8.02 -11.69 -16.85
C ILE A 14 -9.20 -11.69 -17.84
N ASN A 15 -9.51 -10.52 -18.41
CA ASN A 15 -10.60 -10.39 -19.38
C ASN A 15 -10.29 -11.17 -20.66
N GLU A 16 -9.11 -10.98 -21.24
CA GLU A 16 -8.66 -11.71 -22.45
C GLU A 16 -8.68 -13.23 -22.23
N ASN A 17 -8.19 -13.71 -21.08
CA ASN A 17 -8.26 -15.13 -20.74
C ASN A 17 -9.71 -15.62 -20.60
N THR A 18 -10.60 -14.81 -20.02
CA THR A 18 -12.01 -15.17 -19.84
C THR A 18 -12.74 -15.25 -21.18
N ASP A 19 -12.48 -14.29 -22.08
CA ASP A 19 -13.01 -14.29 -23.43
C ASP A 19 -12.54 -15.56 -24.17
N ASN A 20 -11.26 -15.92 -24.07
CA ASN A 20 -10.72 -17.15 -24.68
C ASN A 20 -11.26 -18.45 -24.06
N ILE A 21 -11.61 -18.46 -22.77
CA ILE A 21 -12.27 -19.61 -22.11
C ILE A 21 -13.65 -19.87 -22.74
N SER A 22 -14.36 -18.83 -23.19
CA SER A 22 -15.72 -18.96 -23.75
C SER A 22 -15.78 -19.65 -25.13
N PHE A 23 -14.64 -19.85 -25.79
CA PHE A 23 -14.54 -20.43 -27.14
C PHE A 23 -14.00 -21.88 -27.19
N GLY A 24 -13.67 -22.53 -26.07
CA GLY A 24 -13.01 -23.85 -26.06
C GLY A 24 -13.60 -24.89 -25.09
N ASP A 25 -13.28 -26.17 -25.30
CA ASP A 25 -13.66 -27.29 -24.42
C ASP A 25 -13.06 -27.12 -23.01
N ASP A 26 -13.88 -27.36 -21.98
CA ASP A 26 -13.62 -27.06 -20.56
C ASP A 26 -12.29 -27.61 -20.03
N ARG A 27 -11.82 -28.75 -20.58
CA ARG A 27 -10.55 -29.38 -20.20
C ARG A 27 -9.32 -28.69 -20.78
N HIS A 28 -9.43 -28.06 -21.94
CA HIS A 28 -8.28 -27.37 -22.56
C HIS A 28 -8.00 -26.03 -21.88
N ASN A 29 -8.98 -25.46 -21.18
CA ASN A 29 -8.93 -24.11 -20.61
C ASN A 29 -8.60 -24.08 -19.10
N GLU A 30 -8.30 -25.23 -18.49
CA GLU A 30 -7.98 -25.34 -17.05
C GLU A 30 -6.81 -24.45 -16.63
N HIS A 31 -5.76 -24.39 -17.45
CA HIS A 31 -4.59 -23.55 -17.20
C HIS A 31 -4.94 -22.05 -17.16
N LEU A 32 -5.84 -21.58 -18.04
CA LEU A 32 -6.32 -20.19 -18.04
C LEU A 32 -7.15 -19.88 -16.80
N ARG A 33 -7.96 -20.83 -16.32
CA ARG A 33 -8.72 -20.68 -15.07
C ARG A 33 -7.81 -20.57 -13.86
N THR A 34 -6.80 -21.42 -13.77
CA THR A 34 -5.79 -21.39 -12.71
C THR A 34 -5.01 -20.09 -12.75
N ALA A 35 -4.56 -19.63 -13.93
CA ALA A 35 -3.90 -18.35 -14.09
C ALA A 35 -4.79 -17.18 -13.63
N ASN A 36 -6.07 -17.15 -14.04
CA ASN A 36 -7.01 -16.12 -13.60
C ASN A 36 -7.27 -16.14 -12.09
N ALA A 37 -7.33 -17.32 -11.45
CA ALA A 37 -7.47 -17.44 -10.01
C ALA A 37 -6.28 -16.81 -9.28
N VAL A 38 -5.05 -17.11 -9.72
CA VAL A 38 -3.83 -16.52 -9.15
C VAL A 38 -3.80 -15.00 -9.37
N LEU A 39 -4.12 -14.52 -10.58
CA LEU A 39 -4.14 -13.08 -10.89
C LEU A 39 -5.19 -12.33 -10.04
N ARG A 40 -6.33 -12.95 -9.73
CA ARG A 40 -7.32 -12.37 -8.80
C ARG A 40 -6.79 -12.27 -7.38
N CYS A 41 -6.04 -13.28 -6.90
CA CYS A 41 -5.35 -13.19 -5.61
C CYS A 41 -4.31 -12.06 -5.61
N VAL A 42 -3.53 -11.93 -6.68
CA VAL A 42 -2.57 -10.83 -6.84
C VAL A 42 -3.29 -9.46 -6.82
N LEU A 43 -4.44 -9.32 -7.48
CA LEU A 43 -5.24 -8.09 -7.40
C LEU A 43 -5.75 -7.82 -5.99
N LEU A 44 -6.12 -8.83 -5.22
CA LEU A 44 -6.54 -8.66 -3.82
C LEU A 44 -5.38 -8.15 -2.96
N GLU A 45 -4.19 -8.74 -3.11
CA GLU A 45 -2.98 -8.29 -2.43
C GLU A 45 -2.56 -6.88 -2.85
N LEU A 46 -2.57 -6.58 -4.15
CA LEU A 46 -2.31 -5.24 -4.66
C LEU A 46 -3.36 -4.23 -4.16
N ARG A 47 -4.62 -4.62 -3.97
CA ARG A 47 -5.63 -3.69 -3.44
C ARG A 47 -5.54 -3.49 -1.94
N LYS A 48 -4.71 -4.26 -1.22
CA LYS A 48 -4.42 -3.94 0.18
C LYS A 48 -3.80 -2.55 0.24
N SER A 49 -4.25 -1.83 1.25
CA SER A 49 -3.74 -0.52 1.59
C SER A 49 -2.24 -0.62 1.85
N ASP A 50 -1.43 0.23 1.23
CA ASP A 50 0.01 0.31 1.53
C ASP A 50 0.28 0.89 2.94
N TRP A 51 -0.78 1.32 3.62
CA TRP A 51 -0.76 1.85 4.98
C TRP A 51 -0.61 0.72 6.00
N ILE A 52 0.51 0.72 6.69
CA ILE A 52 0.90 -0.17 7.79
C ILE A 52 0.50 0.52 9.10
N SER A 53 -0.19 -0.19 10.00
CA SER A 53 -0.51 0.35 11.32
C SER A 53 0.76 0.47 12.17
N VAL A 54 0.90 1.57 12.91
CA VAL A 54 1.99 1.73 13.89
C VAL A 54 1.92 0.70 15.03
N GLU A 55 0.76 0.05 15.21
CA GLU A 55 0.56 -1.05 16.17
C GLU A 55 1.14 -2.38 15.64
N ASP A 56 1.20 -2.54 14.31
CA ASP A 56 1.71 -3.75 13.67
C ASP A 56 3.24 -3.65 13.49
N GLU A 57 3.70 -2.52 12.95
CA GLU A 57 5.10 -2.28 12.65
C GLU A 57 5.40 -0.77 12.65
N LEU A 58 6.58 -0.39 13.12
CA LEU A 58 7.09 0.98 13.02
C LEU A 58 8.17 1.06 11.95
N PRO A 59 8.25 2.15 11.18
CA PRO A 59 9.36 2.35 10.26
C PRO A 59 10.68 2.49 11.03
N GLU A 60 11.78 2.21 10.36
CA GLU A 60 13.12 2.48 10.89
C GLU A 60 13.30 3.96 11.25
N TYR A 61 14.17 4.23 12.22
CA TYR A 61 14.54 5.60 12.56
C TYR A 61 15.18 6.32 11.37
N ASP A 62 14.96 7.62 11.29
CA ASP A 62 15.40 8.54 10.25
C ASP A 62 14.88 8.23 8.82
N LYS A 63 14.08 7.18 8.65
CA LYS A 63 13.41 6.85 7.39
C LYS A 63 12.19 7.75 7.17
N GLU A 64 12.23 8.53 6.09
CA GLU A 64 11.08 9.34 5.67
C GLU A 64 9.98 8.44 5.08
N VAL A 65 8.77 8.59 5.61
CA VAL A 65 7.58 7.82 5.22
C VAL A 65 6.39 8.77 5.07
N PHE A 66 5.36 8.34 4.34
CA PHE A 66 4.06 9.01 4.45
C PHE A 66 3.37 8.53 5.72
N VAL A 67 2.73 9.45 6.44
CA VAL A 67 1.96 9.16 7.66
C VAL A 67 0.53 9.68 7.54
N THR A 68 -0.38 9.04 8.27
CA THR A 68 -1.78 9.46 8.41
C THR A 68 -2.33 9.06 9.77
N SER A 69 -3.50 9.61 10.13
CA SER A 69 -4.23 9.29 11.34
C SER A 69 -5.61 8.73 11.03
N LYS A 70 -6.05 7.73 11.80
CA LYS A 70 -7.43 7.20 11.76
C LYS A 70 -8.47 8.30 12.01
N MET A 71 -8.11 9.34 12.78
CA MET A 71 -8.98 10.47 13.08
C MET A 71 -9.07 11.49 11.94
N SER A 72 -8.12 11.47 11.00
CA SER A 72 -8.09 12.35 9.83
C SER A 72 -7.38 11.63 8.67
N PRO A 73 -8.03 10.62 8.06
CA PRO A 73 -7.39 9.74 7.08
C PRO A 73 -6.97 10.49 5.80
N ASP A 74 -7.66 11.57 5.47
CA ASP A 74 -7.36 12.42 4.31
C ASP A 74 -6.11 13.30 4.51
N THR A 75 -5.66 13.46 5.76
CA THR A 75 -4.45 14.24 6.07
C THR A 75 -3.23 13.36 5.96
N ILE A 76 -2.57 13.43 4.80
CA ILE A 76 -1.34 12.67 4.49
C ILE A 76 -0.17 13.64 4.37
N PHE A 77 0.90 13.40 5.13
CA PHE A 77 2.13 14.19 5.06
C PHE A 77 3.36 13.30 5.26
N LYS A 78 4.54 13.87 5.02
CA LYS A 78 5.81 13.18 5.22
C LYS A 78 6.30 13.38 6.65
N ASP A 79 6.76 12.31 7.26
CA ASP A 79 7.36 12.35 8.59
C ASP A 79 8.38 11.22 8.73
N ARG A 80 9.12 11.21 9.83
CA ARG A 80 10.10 10.18 10.18
C ARG A 80 10.16 9.99 11.69
N ARG A 81 10.56 8.80 12.12
CA ARG A 81 10.89 8.55 13.52
C ARG A 81 12.28 9.07 13.83
N VAL A 82 12.47 9.69 14.99
CA VAL A 82 13.79 10.18 15.43
C VAL A 82 14.10 9.71 16.84
N GLU A 83 15.34 9.32 17.12
CA GLU A 83 15.73 8.92 18.49
C GLU A 83 15.97 10.13 19.41
N CYS A 84 16.41 11.27 18.86
CA CYS A 84 16.84 12.43 19.65
C CYS A 84 15.73 13.02 20.54
N THR A 85 16.05 13.47 21.75
CA THR A 85 15.06 14.09 22.67
C THR A 85 14.82 15.58 22.42
N ALA A 86 15.55 16.19 21.48
CA ALA A 86 15.52 17.63 21.22
C ALA A 86 14.28 18.10 20.44
N LEU A 87 13.57 17.19 19.78
CA LEU A 87 12.37 17.49 18.99
C LEU A 87 11.12 17.00 19.73
N PRO A 88 10.01 17.76 19.72
CA PRO A 88 8.70 17.25 20.15
C PRO A 88 8.28 16.04 19.32
N LYS A 89 7.83 14.98 19.99
CA LYS A 89 7.42 13.73 19.34
C LYS A 89 6.14 13.16 19.91
N ASP A 90 5.49 12.31 19.14
CA ASP A 90 4.40 11.47 19.62
C ASP A 90 4.92 10.23 20.35
N SER A 91 4.00 9.37 20.80
CA SER A 91 4.33 8.13 21.52
C SER A 91 5.13 7.11 20.69
N ASN A 92 5.15 7.27 19.36
CA ASN A 92 5.79 6.38 18.41
C ASN A 92 7.07 7.00 17.83
N ASP A 93 7.56 8.09 18.42
CA ASP A 93 8.75 8.85 18.03
C ASP A 93 8.65 9.61 16.70
N PHE A 94 7.45 9.80 16.14
CA PHE A 94 7.26 10.69 15.00
C PHE A 94 7.32 12.16 15.41
N ILE A 95 7.82 13.02 14.52
CA ILE A 95 8.04 14.44 14.82
C ILE A 95 6.70 15.18 14.84
N ILE A 96 6.36 15.81 15.97
CA ILE A 96 5.18 16.66 16.04
C ILE A 96 5.56 18.06 15.55
N LEU A 97 5.15 18.41 14.33
CA LEU A 97 5.56 19.68 13.74
C LEU A 97 4.89 20.90 14.37
N TRP A 98 3.70 20.80 14.99
CA TRP A 98 3.07 21.90 15.74
C TRP A 98 2.19 21.36 16.89
N GLU A 99 2.40 21.90 18.09
CA GLU A 99 1.62 21.58 19.31
C GLU A 99 0.13 21.90 19.10
N GLY A 100 -0.71 20.88 18.89
CA GLY A 100 -2.15 20.99 19.13
C GLY A 100 -3.10 20.81 17.95
N ARG A 101 -2.63 20.49 16.73
CA ARG A 101 -3.56 20.20 15.59
C ARG A 101 -3.28 18.94 14.78
N MET A 102 -2.24 18.17 15.10
CA MET A 102 -2.02 16.90 14.41
C MET A 102 -2.61 15.76 15.23
N ALA A 103 -3.59 15.08 14.64
CA ALA A 103 -4.10 13.84 15.19
C ALA A 103 -2.95 12.83 15.27
N ARG A 104 -2.94 12.01 16.34
CA ARG A 104 -1.90 10.98 16.57
C ARG A 104 -1.71 10.15 15.30
N ILE A 105 -0.46 9.95 14.90
CA ILE A 105 -0.13 9.12 13.74
C ILE A 105 -0.48 7.68 14.08
N THR A 106 -1.27 7.04 13.21
CA THR A 106 -1.70 5.66 13.40
C THR A 106 -1.28 4.75 12.26
N HIS A 107 -1.00 5.29 11.07
CA HIS A 107 -0.51 4.50 9.95
C HIS A 107 0.61 5.21 9.24
N TRP A 108 1.49 4.41 8.63
CA TRP A 108 2.55 4.89 7.76
C TRP A 108 2.60 4.04 6.49
N LYS A 109 3.20 4.57 5.43
CA LYS A 109 3.54 3.78 4.25
C LYS A 109 4.89 4.23 3.70
N PRO A 110 5.69 3.30 3.14
CA PRO A 110 6.97 3.67 2.55
C PRO A 110 6.77 4.67 1.41
N ILE A 111 7.69 5.63 1.31
CA ILE A 111 7.82 6.46 0.11
C ILE A 111 8.62 5.62 -0.89
N GLU A 112 7.98 5.15 -1.96
CA GLU A 112 8.71 4.54 -3.07
C GLU A 112 9.65 5.60 -3.66
N LYS A 113 10.96 5.42 -3.51
CA LYS A 113 11.92 6.16 -4.32
C LYS A 113 11.68 5.71 -5.77
N LEU A 114 11.26 6.63 -6.62
CA LEU A 114 11.43 6.44 -8.06
C LEU A 114 12.94 6.38 -8.26
N GLU A 115 13.46 5.21 -8.62
CA GLU A 115 14.86 5.05 -9.02
C GLU A 115 15.17 6.09 -10.13
N GLU A 116 16.33 6.75 -10.01
CA GLU A 116 16.87 7.71 -10.99
C GLU A 116 17.25 7.03 -12.31
#